data_AF-A0A933HRP8-F1
#
_entry.id   AF-A0A933HRP8-F1
#
_cell.length_a   1.000
_cell.length_b   1.000
_cell.length_c   1.000
_cell.angle_alpha   90.00
_cell.angle_beta   90.00
_cell.angle_gamma   90.00
#
_symmetry.space_group_name_H-M   'P 1'
#
loop_
_entity.id
_entity.type
_entity.pdbx_description
1 polymer ?
#
loop_
_entity_poly.entity_id
_entity_poly.type
_entity_poly.pdbx_seq_one_letter_code
_entity_poly.pdbx_strand_id
1 'polypeptide(L)' 'MFERILNQFQEKVRKRQYVMTLHAEEEMNDAGLTIFDVEHAILTGKMSPTGKMVILTVYVE' A
#
# COMPACT_ATOMS: atom_id res chain seq x y z
N MET A 1 12.20 -10.90 -11.00
CA MET A 1 12.24 -12.07 -10.11
C MET A 1 10.96 -12.26 -9.26
N PHE A 2 10.20 -11.19 -8.92
CA PHE A 2 8.96 -11.30 -8.12
C PHE A 2 7.67 -10.83 -8.83
N GLU A 3 7.66 -10.73 -10.16
CA GLU A 3 6.51 -10.18 -10.93
C GLU A 3 5.18 -10.88 -10.62
N ARG A 4 5.19 -12.20 -10.43
CA ARG A 4 3.97 -12.94 -10.04
C ARG A 4 3.41 -12.47 -8.69
N ILE A 5 4.29 -12.27 -7.70
CA ILE A 5 3.88 -11.84 -6.35
C ILE A 5 3.45 -10.37 -6.39
N LEU A 6 4.19 -9.53 -7.12
CA LEU A 6 3.83 -8.12 -7.31
C LEU A 6 2.45 -7.98 -7.97
N ASN A 7 2.18 -8.76 -9.02
CA ASN A 7 0.87 -8.76 -9.68
C ASN A 7 -0.25 -9.21 -8.72
N GLN A 8 -0.02 -10.24 -7.90
CA GLN A 8 -1.00 -10.66 -6.89
C GLN A 8 -1.27 -9.56 -5.85
N PHE A 9 -0.22 -8.88 -5.38
CA PHE A 9 -0.34 -7.79 -4.43
C PHE A 9 -1.09 -6.59 -5.02
N GLN A 10 -0.75 -6.21 -6.26
CA GLN A 10 -1.44 -5.14 -6.98
C GLN A 10 -2.92 -5.47 -7.22
N GLU A 11 -3.24 -6.72 -7.57
CA GLU A 11 -4.64 -7.16 -7.73
C GLU A 11 -5.44 -7.04 -6.42
N LYS A 12 -4.83 -7.40 -5.28
CA LYS A 12 -5.46 -7.22 -3.97
C LYS A 12 -5.73 -5.74 -3.69
N VAL A 13 -4.82 -4.85 -4.02
CA VAL A 13 -5.03 -3.39 -3.90
C VAL A 13 -6.14 -2.90 -4.83
N ARG A 14 -6.14 -3.29 -6.12
CA ARG A 14 -7.20 -2.92 -7.08
C ARG A 14 -8.60 -3.34 -6.62
N LYS A 15 -8.71 -4.48 -5.94
CA LYS A 15 -9.96 -5.02 -5.40
C LYS A 15 -10.27 -4.56 -3.97
N ARG A 16 -9.44 -3.68 -3.38
CA ARG A 16 -9.53 -3.25 -1.97
C ARG A 16 -9.55 -4.43 -0.98
N GLN A 17 -8.83 -5.50 -1.32
CA GLN A 17 -8.65 -6.70 -0.51
C GLN A 17 -7.43 -6.56 0.40
N TYR A 18 -7.41 -5.51 1.20
CA TYR A 18 -6.38 -5.23 2.20
C TYR A 18 -7.03 -4.60 3.43
N VAL A 19 -6.37 -4.72 4.57
CA VAL A 19 -6.77 -4.03 5.79
C VAL A 19 -5.67 -3.05 6.18
N MET A 20 -6.07 -1.83 6.48
CA MET A 20 -5.19 -0.83 7.06
C MET A 20 -5.23 -0.93 8.58
N THR A 21 -4.04 -0.93 9.20
CA THR A 21 -3.94 -0.84 10.65
C THR A 21 -4.09 0.62 11.09
N LEU A 22 -4.53 0.84 12.33
CA LEU A 22 -4.59 2.19 12.91
C LEU A 22 -3.25 2.92 12.83
N HIS A 23 -2.14 2.23 13.15
CA HIS A 23 -0.80 2.83 13.07
C HIS A 23 -0.43 3.27 11.64
N ALA A 24 -0.83 2.50 10.62
CA ALA A 24 -0.63 2.88 9.23
C ALA A 24 -1.45 4.13 8.85
N GLU A 25 -2.67 4.25 9.35
CA GLU A 25 -3.51 5.45 9.16
C GLU A 25 -2.90 6.69 9.83
N GLU A 26 -2.44 6.56 11.07
CA GLU A 26 -1.76 7.64 11.82
C GLU A 26 -0.50 8.12 11.09
N GLU A 27 0.37 7.19 10.66
CA GLU A 27 1.59 7.53 9.92
C GLU A 27 1.30 8.19 8.55
N MET A 28 0.23 7.78 7.86
CA MET A 28 -0.20 8.43 6.63
C MET A 28 -0.69 9.85 6.90
N ASN A 29 -1.50 10.05 7.94
CA ASN A 29 -2.01 11.36 8.32
C ASN A 29 -0.86 12.30 8.71
N ASP A 30 0.11 11.82 9.49
CA ASP A 30 1.31 12.58 9.85
C ASP A 30 2.16 12.96 8.64
N ALA A 31 2.14 12.14 7.59
CA ALA A 31 2.82 12.39 6.32
C ALA A 31 1.97 13.20 5.32
N GLY A 32 0.74 13.57 5.67
CA GLY A 32 -0.19 14.23 4.76
C GLY A 32 -0.59 13.38 3.54
N LEU A 33 -0.51 12.05 3.67
CA LEU A 33 -0.83 11.09 2.62
C LEU A 33 -2.28 10.64 2.74
N THR A 34 -2.92 10.47 1.59
CA THR A 34 -4.21 9.78 1.50
C THR A 34 -4.00 8.32 1.14
N ILE A 35 -5.05 7.52 1.32
CA ILE A 35 -5.04 6.13 0.83
C ILE A 35 -4.76 6.03 -0.67
N PHE A 36 -5.19 7.01 -1.47
CA PHE A 36 -4.96 7.02 -2.91
C PHE A 36 -3.48 7.17 -3.28
N ASP A 37 -2.71 7.92 -2.49
CA ASP A 37 -1.27 8.06 -2.70
C ASP A 37 -0.55 6.73 -2.47
N VAL A 38 -0.98 5.98 -1.46
CA VAL A 38 -0.43 4.65 -1.14
C VAL A 38 -0.85 3.61 -2.18
N GLU A 39 -2.12 3.58 -2.58
CA GLU A 39 -2.60 2.70 -3.66
C GLU A 39 -1.84 2.98 -4.96
N HIS A 40 -1.68 4.25 -5.33
CA HIS A 40 -0.95 4.66 -6.53
C HIS A 40 0.53 4.24 -6.46
N ALA A 41 1.19 4.41 -5.32
CA ALA A 41 2.58 3.99 -5.13
C ALA A 41 2.76 2.48 -5.33
N ILE A 42 1.83 1.66 -4.82
CA ILE A 42 1.86 0.21 -4.97
C ILE A 42 1.59 -0.23 -6.41
N LEU A 43 0.61 0.41 -7.07
CA LEU A 43 0.21 0.06 -8.43
C LEU A 43 1.23 0.49 -9.49
N THR A 44 1.99 1.57 -9.22
CA THR A 44 2.98 2.10 -10.17
C THR A 44 4.43 1.75 -9.81
N GLY A 45 4.67 1.26 -8.60
CA GLY A 45 6.02 1.01 -8.08
C GLY A 45 6.81 2.29 -7.80
N LYS A 46 6.17 3.46 -7.78
CA LYS A 46 6.81 4.76 -7.51
C LYS A 46 6.57 5.14 -6.05
N MET A 47 7.63 5.21 -5.25
CA MET A 47 7.53 5.62 -3.85
C MET A 47 7.38 7.14 -3.70
N SER A 48 6.66 7.54 -2.65
CA SER A 48 6.63 8.92 -2.16
C SER A 48 8.01 9.33 -1.60
N PRO A 49 8.43 10.60 -1.75
CA PRO A 49 9.73 11.09 -1.26
C PRO A 49 9.95 11.00 0.26
N THR A 50 8.93 10.70 1.07
CA THR A 50 9.01 10.70 2.55
C THR A 50 9.63 9.45 3.18
N GLY A 51 9.90 8.38 2.42
CA GLY A 51 10.71 7.24 2.89
C GLY A 51 10.14 6.42 4.05
N LYS A 52 8.88 6.63 4.45
CA LYS A 52 8.20 5.87 5.51
C LYS A 52 7.40 4.70 4.95
N MET A 53 7.56 3.53 5.56
CA MET A 53 6.92 2.28 5.14
C MET A 53 5.56 2.10 5.83
N VAL A 54 4.47 2.30 5.08
CA VAL A 54 3.10 1.98 5.54
C VAL A 54 2.88 0.47 5.36
N ILE A 55 2.62 -0.26 6.45
CA ILE A 55 2.37 -1.71 6.40
C ILE A 55 0.89 -1.92 6.05
N LEU A 56 0.62 -2.34 4.81
CA LEU A 56 -0.67 -2.95 4.44
C LEU A 56 -0.60 -4.44 4.71
N THR A 57 -1.48 -4.96 5.57
CA THR A 57 -1.65 -6.40 5.73
C THR A 57 -2.59 -6.89 4.64
N VAL A 58 -2.06 -7.65 3.69
CA VAL A 58 -2.85 -8.33 2.67
C VAL A 58 -3.11 -9.76 3.14
N TYR A 59 -4.37 -10.08 3.40
CA TYR A 59 -4.78 -11.45 3.69
C TYR A 59 -4.82 -12.26 2.38
N VAL A 60 -4.05 -13.35 2.36
CA VAL A 60 -4.14 -14.39 1.35
C VAL A 60 -5.09 -15.45 1.91
N GLU A 61 -6.30 -15.53 1.36
CA GLU A 61 -7.02 -16.80 1.32
C GLU A 61 -6.45 -17.62 0.16
#